data_AF-G0UPG4-F1
#
_entry.id   AF-G0UPG4-F1
#
_cell.length_a   1.000
_cell.length_b   1.000
_cell.length_c   1.000
_cell.angle_alpha   90.00
_cell.angle_beta   90.00
_cell.angle_gamma   90.00
#
_symmetry.space_group_name_H-M   'P 1'
#
loop_
_entity.id
_entity.type
_entity.pdbx_description
1 polymer ?
#
loop_
_entity_poly.entity_id
_entity_poly.type
_entity_poly.pdbx_seq_one_letter_code
_entity_poly.pdbx_strand_id
1 'polypeptide(L)'
;MLRVVAFGTLINDKRFYVTRRGKVVSYLPVGYVVERNVFVQENSPKSVLLPDDVGEDIWKRQTYYTATVKQNEDGGAPWFEVVRSDKPDEIHGALSPAKAWRAAVESAKRDFPDRVEELAHLSADEQREWKGDGRKFLGLNKRAVIDQLEMMASEPHVKQWLADIERQAASGDPAPETWSQSFSE
;
A
#
# COMPACT_ATOMS: atom_id res chain seq x y z
N MET A 1 -4.95 -5.84 -12.06
CA MET A 1 -4.01 -6.83 -11.46
C MET A 1 -2.94 -6.08 -10.67
N LEU A 2 -2.45 -6.64 -9.57
CA LEU A 2 -1.36 -6.09 -8.76
C LEU A 2 -0.23 -7.12 -8.67
N ARG A 3 1.03 -6.69 -8.80
CA ARG A 3 2.21 -7.54 -8.61
C ARG A 3 2.96 -7.08 -7.38
N VAL A 4 3.25 -7.99 -6.47
CA VAL A 4 4.19 -7.75 -5.38
C VAL A 4 5.59 -8.00 -5.92
N VAL A 5 6.44 -6.99 -5.88
CA VAL A 5 7.84 -7.07 -6.30
C VAL A 5 8.72 -7.46 -5.12
N ALA A 6 8.44 -6.89 -3.95
CA ALA A 6 9.18 -7.18 -2.72
C ALA A 6 8.26 -7.07 -1.50
N PHE A 7 8.42 -7.96 -0.54
CA PHE A 7 7.70 -7.90 0.73
C PHE A 7 8.32 -6.95 1.76
N GLY A 8 9.58 -6.54 1.56
CA GLY A 8 10.29 -5.67 2.49
C GLY A 8 10.57 -6.37 3.83
N THR A 9 10.64 -5.58 4.89
CA THR A 9 11.00 -6.04 6.24
C THR A 9 10.03 -5.47 7.27
N LEU A 10 9.58 -6.33 8.19
CA LEU A 10 8.81 -5.90 9.37
C LEU A 10 9.77 -5.24 10.36
N ILE A 11 9.36 -4.14 10.99
CA ILE A 11 10.24 -3.36 11.87
C ILE A 11 9.63 -3.16 13.25
N ASN A 12 10.47 -3.06 14.28
CA ASN A 12 10.03 -2.89 15.68
C ASN A 12 9.48 -1.49 15.99
N ASP A 13 8.42 -1.07 15.32
CA ASP A 13 7.83 0.24 15.53
C ASP A 13 6.32 0.17 15.31
N LYS A 14 5.56 0.47 16.37
CA LYS A 14 4.10 0.42 16.37
C LYS A 14 3.45 1.23 15.23
N ARG A 15 4.15 2.23 14.69
CA ARG A 15 3.67 3.08 13.58
C ARG A 15 3.52 2.34 12.26
N PHE A 16 4.19 1.20 12.09
CA PHE A 16 4.14 0.36 10.88
C PHE A 16 3.12 -0.76 10.98
N TYR A 17 2.26 -0.72 12.00
CA TYR A 17 1.20 -1.70 12.21
C TYR A 17 -0.13 -0.99 12.38
N VAL A 18 -1.16 -1.52 11.74
CA VAL A 18 -2.53 -1.08 12.00
C VAL A 18 -3.08 -1.98 13.09
N THR A 19 -3.43 -1.40 14.23
CA THR A 19 -4.04 -2.13 15.35
C THR A 19 -5.52 -1.82 15.48
N ARG A 20 -6.33 -2.84 15.77
CA ARG A 20 -7.75 -2.71 16.08
C ARG A 20 -8.07 -3.52 17.33
N ARG A 21 -8.66 -2.89 18.35
CA ARG A 21 -8.97 -3.54 19.64
C ARG A 21 -7.74 -4.25 20.26
N GLY A 22 -6.58 -3.58 20.25
CA GLY A 22 -5.33 -4.12 20.79
C GLY A 22 -4.67 -5.23 19.97
N LYS A 23 -5.16 -5.52 18.76
CA LYS A 23 -4.61 -6.56 17.88
C LYS A 23 -4.10 -5.99 16.58
N VAL A 24 -2.95 -6.47 16.11
CA VAL A 24 -2.44 -6.11 14.79
C VAL A 24 -3.34 -6.73 13.72
N VAL A 25 -3.88 -5.90 12.83
CA VAL A 25 -4.76 -6.30 11.73
C VAL A 25 -4.16 -6.01 10.35
N SER A 26 -3.04 -5.30 10.28
CA SER A 26 -2.32 -5.04 9.03
C SER A 26 -0.87 -4.64 9.30
N TYR A 27 0.01 -4.97 8.36
CA TYR A 27 1.45 -4.71 8.41
C TYR A 27 1.83 -3.72 7.30
N LEU A 28 2.75 -2.80 7.59
CA LEU A 28 3.34 -1.87 6.63
C LEU A 28 4.86 -2.12 6.58
N PRO A 29 5.35 -3.14 5.87
CA PRO A 29 6.78 -3.45 5.87
C PRO A 29 7.57 -2.35 5.15
N VAL A 30 8.73 -1.98 5.71
CA VAL A 30 9.65 -1.07 5.03
C VAL A 30 10.30 -1.79 3.85
N GLY A 31 10.33 -1.15 2.68
CA GLY A 31 10.79 -1.77 1.44
C GLY A 31 9.73 -2.66 0.77
N TYR A 32 8.48 -2.65 1.23
CA TYR A 32 7.38 -3.28 0.50
C TYR A 32 7.18 -2.57 -0.85
N VAL A 33 7.19 -3.31 -1.96
CA VAL A 33 7.07 -2.77 -3.32
C VAL A 33 6.01 -3.53 -4.09
N VAL A 34 5.12 -2.78 -4.74
CA VAL A 34 4.14 -3.31 -5.70
C VAL A 34 4.18 -2.57 -7.01
N GLU A 35 3.83 -3.30 -8.06
CA GLU A 35 3.58 -2.76 -9.40
C GLU A 35 2.10 -2.94 -9.75
N ARG A 36 1.52 -1.91 -10.38
CA ARG A 36 0.12 -1.92 -10.81
C ARG A 36 -0.03 -1.15 -12.10
N ASN A 37 -0.70 -1.72 -13.09
CA ASN A 37 -0.96 -1.01 -14.34
C ASN A 37 -1.74 0.29 -14.11
N VAL A 38 -1.37 1.33 -14.86
CA VAL A 38 -2.08 2.61 -14.86
C VAL A 38 -3.48 2.45 -15.45
N PHE A 39 -3.63 1.58 -16.45
CA PHE A 39 -4.89 1.32 -17.13
C PHE A 39 -5.50 -0.01 -16.68
N VAL A 40 -6.82 -0.10 -16.66
CA VAL A 40 -7.55 -1.35 -16.43
C VAL A 40 -7.22 -2.31 -17.57
N GLN A 41 -6.76 -3.51 -17.21
CA GLN A 41 -6.65 -4.61 -18.16
C GLN A 41 -7.85 -5.52 -18.00
N GLU A 42 -8.62 -5.69 -19.07
CA GLU A 42 -9.60 -6.76 -19.15
C GLU A 42 -8.86 -8.10 -19.20
N ASN A 43 -9.38 -9.12 -18.48
CA ASN A 43 -8.96 -10.52 -18.58
C ASN A 43 -7.67 -10.96 -17.85
N SER A 44 -7.33 -10.39 -16.69
CA SER A 44 -6.31 -11.01 -15.83
C SER A 44 -6.89 -12.11 -14.93
N PRO A 45 -6.41 -13.37 -15.02
CA PRO A 45 -6.95 -14.50 -14.24
C PRO A 45 -6.58 -14.47 -12.75
N LYS A 46 -5.49 -13.77 -12.37
CA LYS A 46 -5.06 -13.59 -10.97
C LYS A 46 -5.15 -12.13 -10.57
N SER A 47 -5.84 -11.85 -9.46
CA SER A 47 -5.93 -10.47 -8.95
C SER A 47 -4.62 -9.94 -8.36
N VAL A 48 -3.73 -10.85 -7.91
CA VAL A 48 -2.41 -10.58 -7.34
C VAL A 48 -1.39 -11.60 -7.83
N LEU A 49 -0.16 -11.16 -8.06
CA LEU A 49 1.00 -11.99 -8.30
C LEU A 49 2.05 -11.75 -7.23
N LEU A 50 2.61 -12.81 -6.67
CA LEU A 50 3.70 -12.76 -5.70
C LEU A 50 5.07 -12.73 -6.41
N PRO A 51 6.17 -12.39 -5.72
CA PRO A 51 7.49 -12.28 -6.34
C PRO A 51 7.93 -13.55 -7.09
N ASP A 52 7.61 -14.72 -6.55
CA ASP A 52 7.98 -16.03 -7.10
C ASP A 52 6.93 -16.63 -8.05
N ASP A 53 5.78 -15.95 -8.24
CA ASP A 53 4.78 -16.40 -9.20
C ASP A 53 5.34 -16.27 -10.63
N VAL A 54 5.35 -17.39 -11.37
CA VAL A 54 5.63 -17.37 -12.81
C VAL A 54 4.43 -16.74 -13.51
N GLY A 55 4.58 -15.49 -13.92
CA GLY A 55 3.63 -14.77 -14.74
C GLY A 55 4.39 -13.90 -15.72
N GLU A 56 4.04 -14.00 -17.00
CA GLU A 56 4.68 -13.23 -18.07
C GLU A 56 4.67 -11.73 -17.76
N ASP A 57 5.72 -11.02 -18.18
CA ASP A 57 5.94 -9.56 -18.12
C ASP A 57 4.86 -8.71 -18.85
N ILE A 58 3.64 -9.22 -19.01
CA ILE A 58 2.48 -8.60 -19.66
C ILE A 58 2.21 -7.19 -19.09
N TRP A 59 2.50 -6.95 -17.81
CA TRP A 59 2.37 -5.62 -17.19
C TRP A 59 3.45 -4.62 -17.62
N LYS A 60 4.67 -5.05 -17.98
CA LYS A 60 5.73 -4.14 -18.45
C LYS A 60 5.49 -3.60 -19.86
N ARG A 61 4.53 -4.17 -20.61
CA ARG A 61 4.17 -3.69 -21.95
C ARG A 61 3.33 -2.41 -21.94
N GLN A 62 2.87 -1.96 -20.77
CA GLN A 62 2.06 -0.76 -20.60
C GLN A 62 2.62 0.11 -19.47
N THR A 63 2.16 1.36 -19.39
CA THR A 63 2.48 2.22 -18.26
C THR A 63 1.94 1.63 -16.96
N TYR A 64 2.77 1.59 -15.93
CA TYR A 64 2.42 1.09 -14.61
C TYR A 64 2.89 2.06 -13.51
N TYR A 65 2.31 1.91 -12.34
CA TYR A 65 2.76 2.52 -11.10
C TYR A 65 3.65 1.54 -10.35
N THR A 66 4.75 2.04 -9.80
CA THR A 66 5.49 1.40 -8.71
C THR A 66 5.11 2.12 -7.43
N ALA A 67 4.60 1.38 -6.43
CA ALA A 67 4.30 1.93 -5.12
C ALA A 67 5.18 1.27 -4.05
N THR A 68 5.69 2.07 -3.13
CA THR A 68 6.65 1.63 -2.12
C THR A 68 6.27 2.14 -0.74
N VAL A 69 6.48 1.31 0.27
CA VAL A 69 6.45 1.71 1.69
C VAL A 69 7.88 1.93 2.15
N LYS A 70 8.19 3.13 2.61
CA LYS A 70 9.50 3.54 3.13
C LYS A 70 9.37 3.99 4.58
N GLN A 71 10.51 4.16 5.23
CA GLN A 71 10.59 4.89 6.49
C GLN A 71 10.90 6.36 6.19
N ASN A 72 10.09 7.29 6.70
CA ASN A 72 10.34 8.72 6.56
C ASN A 72 11.61 9.12 7.33
N GLU A 73 12.45 9.95 6.75
CA GLU A 73 13.68 10.45 7.38
C GLU A 73 13.37 11.37 8.58
N ASP A 74 12.30 12.17 8.50
CA ASP A 74 11.94 13.21 9.48
C ASP A 74 11.21 12.73 10.73
N GLY A 75 11.32 11.44 11.06
CA GLY A 75 10.69 10.93 12.27
C GLY A 75 10.38 9.45 12.23
N GLY A 76 10.72 8.74 11.16
CA GLY A 76 10.61 7.29 11.10
C GLY A 76 9.20 6.76 10.94
N ALA A 77 8.18 7.58 10.65
CA ALA A 77 6.84 7.11 10.31
C ALA A 77 6.81 6.44 8.91
N PRO A 78 5.80 5.59 8.60
CA PRO A 78 5.65 5.07 7.25
C PRO A 78 5.45 6.19 6.23
N TRP A 79 6.24 6.16 5.16
CA TRP A 79 6.13 7.03 3.99
C TRP A 79 5.73 6.20 2.78
N PHE A 80 4.74 6.67 2.04
CA PHE A 80 4.20 5.97 0.88
C PHE A 80 4.56 6.76 -0.36
N GLU A 81 5.21 6.10 -1.31
CA GLU A 81 5.54 6.69 -2.61
C GLU A 81 4.85 5.94 -3.72
N VAL A 82 4.42 6.67 -4.73
CA VAL A 82 3.89 6.14 -5.98
C VAL A 82 4.59 6.86 -7.12
N VAL A 83 5.18 6.10 -8.04
CA VAL A 83 5.92 6.60 -9.20
C VAL A 83 5.36 5.93 -10.44
N ARG A 84 5.23 6.68 -11.54
CA ARG A 84 4.75 6.13 -12.81
C ARG A 84 5.94 5.76 -13.70
N SER A 85 5.86 4.61 -14.37
CA SER A 85 6.98 4.03 -15.11
C SER A 85 7.48 4.87 -16.28
N ASP A 86 6.60 5.66 -16.90
CA ASP A 86 6.90 6.60 -17.99
C ASP A 86 7.36 7.99 -17.50
N LYS A 87 7.25 8.26 -16.19
CA LYS A 87 7.67 9.51 -15.54
C LYS A 87 8.37 9.22 -14.21
N PRO A 88 9.57 8.60 -14.23
CA PRO A 88 10.25 8.16 -13.01
C PRO A 88 10.65 9.31 -12.08
N ASP A 89 10.80 10.53 -12.61
CA ASP A 89 11.17 11.71 -11.82
C ASP A 89 9.98 12.37 -11.11
N GLU A 90 8.73 11.99 -11.45
CA GLU A 90 7.53 12.52 -10.81
C GLU A 90 7.11 11.61 -9.63
N ILE A 91 7.66 11.89 -8.46
CA ILE A 91 7.44 11.09 -7.24
C ILE A 91 6.27 11.67 -6.44
N HIS A 92 5.25 10.84 -6.20
CA HIS A 92 4.10 11.19 -5.36
C HIS A 92 4.21 10.55 -3.99
N GLY A 93 4.78 11.29 -3.03
CA GLY A 93 5.00 10.84 -1.66
C GLY A 93 4.00 11.41 -0.65
N ALA A 94 3.58 10.62 0.34
CA ALA A 94 2.81 11.09 1.49
C ALA A 94 2.88 10.13 2.69
N LEU A 95 2.60 10.63 3.90
CA LEU A 95 2.39 9.82 5.11
C LEU A 95 1.10 8.97 5.08
N SER A 96 0.22 9.21 4.11
CA SER A 96 -1.01 8.45 3.91
C SER A 96 -1.00 7.81 2.53
N PRO A 97 -1.25 6.50 2.42
CA PRO A 97 -1.24 5.81 1.13
C PRO A 97 -2.31 6.37 0.20
N ALA A 98 -3.48 6.74 0.73
CA ALA A 98 -4.57 7.32 -0.06
C ALA A 98 -4.17 8.68 -0.68
N LYS A 99 -3.41 9.51 0.04
CA LYS A 99 -2.92 10.80 -0.48
C LYS A 99 -1.89 10.60 -1.59
N ALA A 100 -0.93 9.71 -1.41
CA ALA A 100 0.09 9.39 -2.42
C ALA A 100 -0.55 8.88 -3.73
N TRP A 101 -1.46 7.90 -3.62
CA TRP A 101 -2.19 7.36 -4.77
C TRP A 101 -3.08 8.40 -5.47
N ARG A 102 -3.75 9.28 -4.71
CA ARG A 102 -4.56 10.35 -5.29
C ARG A 102 -3.71 11.28 -6.16
N ALA A 103 -2.58 11.74 -5.63
CA ALA A 103 -1.69 12.62 -6.38
C ALA A 103 -1.19 11.97 -7.68
N ALA A 104 -0.81 10.68 -7.62
CA ALA A 104 -0.35 9.93 -8.79
C ALA A 104 -1.43 9.76 -9.86
N VAL A 105 -2.66 9.43 -9.47
CA VAL A 105 -3.77 9.25 -10.41
C VAL A 105 -4.25 10.58 -10.98
N GLU A 106 -4.31 11.65 -10.19
CA GLU A 106 -4.60 12.98 -10.72
C GLU A 106 -3.52 13.44 -11.71
N SER A 107 -2.24 13.06 -11.50
CA SER A 107 -1.20 13.28 -12.51
C SER A 107 -1.47 12.50 -13.80
N ALA A 108 -1.81 11.21 -13.71
CA ALA A 108 -2.16 10.42 -14.89
C ALA A 108 -3.40 10.93 -15.62
N LYS A 109 -4.41 11.47 -14.92
CA LYS A 109 -5.58 12.09 -15.58
C LYS A 109 -5.21 13.30 -16.41
N ARG A 110 -4.25 14.12 -15.95
CA ARG A 110 -3.76 15.28 -16.71
C ARG A 110 -2.97 14.85 -17.95
N ASP A 111 -2.20 13.78 -17.84
CA ASP A 111 -1.34 13.31 -18.92
C ASP A 111 -2.07 12.43 -19.96
N PHE A 112 -3.13 11.74 -19.54
CA PHE A 112 -3.94 10.86 -20.39
C PHE A 112 -5.42 11.30 -20.41
N PRO A 113 -5.74 12.53 -20.83
CA PRO A 113 -7.11 13.06 -20.79
C PRO A 113 -8.08 12.23 -21.63
N ASP A 114 -7.61 11.67 -22.75
CA ASP A 114 -8.44 10.87 -23.67
C ASP A 114 -8.70 9.44 -23.18
N ARG A 115 -8.00 9.00 -22.13
CA ARG A 115 -8.06 7.63 -21.60
C ARG A 115 -8.43 7.60 -20.12
N VAL A 116 -9.04 8.68 -19.62
CA VAL A 116 -9.44 8.79 -18.21
C VAL A 116 -10.32 7.62 -17.80
N GLU A 117 -11.28 7.22 -18.63
CA GLU A 117 -12.20 6.10 -18.37
C GLU A 117 -11.48 4.74 -18.25
N GLU A 118 -10.34 4.59 -18.91
CA GLU A 118 -9.51 3.38 -18.87
C GLU A 118 -8.53 3.37 -17.70
N LEU A 119 -8.30 4.49 -17.03
CA LEU A 119 -7.41 4.51 -15.86
C LEU A 119 -7.93 3.51 -14.84
N ALA A 120 -7.01 2.81 -14.19
CA ALA A 120 -7.32 1.93 -13.06
C ALA A 120 -7.89 2.80 -11.94
N HIS A 121 -9.20 3.02 -12.01
CA HIS A 121 -9.89 3.95 -11.14
C HIS A 121 -9.73 3.49 -9.70
N LEU A 122 -9.35 4.44 -8.86
CA LEU A 122 -9.86 4.46 -7.51
C LEU A 122 -11.33 4.75 -7.68
N SER A 123 -12.20 3.84 -7.24
CA SER A 123 -13.63 4.13 -7.11
C SER A 123 -13.74 5.34 -6.18
N ALA A 124 -13.76 6.53 -6.77
CA ALA A 124 -14.32 7.67 -6.11
C ALA A 124 -15.81 7.33 -5.98
N ASP A 125 -16.37 7.50 -4.79
CA ASP A 125 -17.81 7.51 -4.69
C ASP A 125 -18.38 8.60 -5.63
N GLU A 126 -19.69 8.58 -5.84
CA GLU A 126 -20.41 9.52 -6.70
C GLU A 126 -20.20 10.99 -6.29
N GLN A 127 -19.58 11.25 -5.13
CA GLN A 127 -19.23 12.57 -4.58
C GLN A 127 -17.78 12.99 -4.85
N ARG A 128 -17.00 12.20 -5.60
CA ARG A 128 -15.56 12.41 -5.83
C ARG A 128 -14.72 12.38 -4.55
N GLU A 129 -15.27 11.88 -3.44
CA GLU A 129 -14.54 11.69 -2.20
C GLU A 129 -13.83 10.35 -2.24
N TRP A 130 -12.53 10.40 -2.02
CA TRP A 130 -11.70 9.21 -2.05
C TRP A 130 -11.76 8.53 -0.68
N LYS A 131 -12.86 7.83 -0.38
CA LYS A 131 -13.01 6.98 0.82
C LYS A 131 -12.35 5.59 0.66
N GLY A 132 -11.26 5.52 -0.11
CA GLY A 132 -10.53 4.30 -0.39
C GLY A 132 -9.57 3.95 0.75
N ASP A 133 -9.69 2.73 1.28
CA ASP A 133 -8.66 2.13 2.11
C ASP A 133 -7.37 2.00 1.29
N GLY A 134 -6.42 2.92 1.48
CA GLY A 134 -5.14 2.96 0.75
C GLY A 134 -4.36 1.64 0.78
N ARG A 135 -4.63 0.77 1.76
CA ARG A 135 -4.08 -0.60 1.83
C ARG A 135 -4.54 -1.49 0.66
N LYS A 136 -5.73 -1.24 0.10
CA LYS A 136 -6.22 -1.94 -1.10
C LYS A 136 -5.36 -1.68 -2.32
N PHE A 137 -4.78 -0.49 -2.44
CA PHE A 137 -3.94 -0.11 -3.58
C PHE A 137 -2.55 -0.70 -3.49
N LEU A 138 -2.05 -0.87 -2.27
CA LEU A 138 -0.84 -1.63 -1.98
C LEU A 138 -1.09 -3.14 -1.97
N GLY A 139 -2.32 -3.63 -2.11
CA GLY A 139 -2.60 -5.06 -2.08
C GLY A 139 -2.39 -5.73 -0.70
N LEU A 140 -2.15 -4.94 0.36
CA LEU A 140 -1.93 -5.43 1.72
C LEU A 140 -3.16 -6.09 2.36
N ASN A 141 -4.32 -5.97 1.71
CA ASN A 141 -5.56 -6.62 2.12
C ASN A 141 -5.82 -7.94 1.36
N LYS A 142 -4.90 -8.37 0.50
CA LYS A 142 -5.05 -9.55 -0.35
C LYS A 142 -4.57 -10.78 0.41
N ARG A 143 -5.38 -11.86 0.43
CA ARG A 143 -5.10 -13.06 1.24
C ARG A 143 -3.68 -13.59 1.06
N ALA A 144 -3.23 -13.76 -0.18
CA ALA A 144 -1.87 -14.23 -0.48
C ALA A 144 -0.76 -13.32 0.09
N VAL A 145 -0.99 -11.99 0.13
CA VAL A 145 -0.06 -11.02 0.72
C VAL A 145 -0.12 -11.09 2.25
N ILE A 146 -1.32 -11.18 2.82
CA ILE A 146 -1.53 -11.34 4.26
C ILE A 146 -0.83 -12.60 4.77
N ASP A 147 -1.03 -13.73 4.11
CA ASP A 147 -0.48 -15.03 4.53
C ASP A 147 1.06 -15.00 4.55
N GLN A 148 1.69 -14.34 3.58
CA GLN A 148 3.14 -14.16 3.56
C GLN A 148 3.63 -13.24 4.68
N LEU A 149 2.91 -12.13 4.94
CA LEU A 149 3.24 -11.21 6.03
C LEU A 149 3.05 -11.86 7.41
N GLU A 150 2.03 -12.71 7.56
CA GLU A 150 1.82 -13.52 8.75
C GLU A 150 2.93 -14.56 8.94
N MET A 151 3.43 -15.15 7.85
CA MET A 151 4.58 -16.05 7.90
C MET A 151 5.84 -15.31 8.39
N MET A 152 6.14 -14.12 7.85
CA MET A 152 7.23 -13.27 8.35
C MET A 152 7.03 -12.86 9.81
N ALA A 153 5.78 -12.52 10.18
CA ALA A 153 5.41 -12.20 11.55
C ALA A 153 5.54 -13.38 12.52
N SER A 154 5.63 -14.61 11.99
CA SER A 154 5.69 -15.82 12.78
C SER A 154 7.10 -16.17 13.30
N GLU A 155 8.13 -15.47 12.82
CA GLU A 155 9.50 -15.63 13.27
C GLU A 155 9.63 -15.29 14.77
N PRO A 156 10.40 -16.07 15.58
CA PRO A 156 10.38 -15.94 17.04
C PRO A 156 10.67 -14.53 17.57
N HIS A 157 11.65 -13.84 16.99
CA HIS A 157 12.03 -12.50 17.41
C HIS A 157 10.96 -11.45 17.03
N VAL A 158 10.30 -11.64 15.88
CA VAL A 158 9.20 -10.78 15.41
C VAL A 158 7.94 -11.00 16.25
N LYS A 159 7.61 -12.25 16.59
CA LYS A 159 6.50 -12.57 17.50
C LYS A 159 6.65 -11.87 18.85
N GLN A 160 7.87 -11.84 19.40
CA GLN A 160 8.11 -11.25 20.71
C GLN A 160 7.82 -9.75 20.72
N TRP A 161 8.34 -8.99 19.76
CA TRP A 161 8.06 -7.55 19.71
C TRP A 161 6.60 -7.26 19.35
N LEU A 162 5.90 -8.17 18.64
CA LEU A 162 4.54 -7.93 18.18
C LEU A 162 3.59 -8.00 19.36
N ALA A 163 3.86 -8.92 20.29
CA ALA A 163 3.16 -8.98 21.56
C ALA A 163 3.33 -7.69 22.38
N ASP A 164 4.49 -7.05 22.32
CA ASP A 164 4.72 -5.77 23.01
C ASP A 164 3.97 -4.62 22.33
N ILE A 165 3.96 -4.56 20.99
CA ILE A 165 3.17 -3.59 20.22
C ILE A 165 1.67 -3.74 20.51
N GLU A 166 1.15 -4.97 20.51
CA GLU A 166 -0.25 -5.26 20.85
C GLU A 166 -0.59 -4.85 22.29
N ARG A 167 0.32 -5.10 23.24
CA ARG A 167 0.16 -4.68 24.64
C ARG A 167 0.07 -3.17 24.77
N GLN A 168 0.94 -2.42 24.09
CA GLN A 168 0.93 -0.95 24.04
C GLN A 168 -0.36 -0.41 23.40
N ALA A 169 -0.83 -1.06 22.33
CA ALA A 169 -2.09 -0.66 21.68
C ALA A 169 -3.32 -0.96 22.55
N ALA A 170 -3.27 -2.00 23.38
CA ALA A 170 -4.33 -2.35 24.32
C ALA A 170 -4.37 -1.43 25.55
N SER A 171 -3.23 -0.86 25.97
CA SER A 171 -3.14 0.05 27.12
C SER A 171 -3.65 1.47 26.84
N GLY A 172 -4.08 1.77 25.61
CA GLY A 172 -4.69 3.06 25.27
C GLY A 172 -3.70 4.19 25.07
N ASP A 173 -2.39 3.89 24.93
CA ASP A 173 -1.44 4.90 24.47
C ASP A 173 -1.86 5.32 23.05
N PRO A 174 -2.17 6.60 22.81
CA PRO A 174 -2.65 7.03 21.52
C PRO A 174 -1.65 6.62 20.44
N ALA A 175 -2.17 5.98 19.39
CA ALA A 175 -1.44 5.92 18.14
C ALA A 175 -1.09 7.36 17.74
N PRO A 176 0.11 7.65 17.23
CA PRO A 176 0.42 8.98 16.73
C PRO A 176 -0.68 9.42 15.75
N GLU A 177 -1.10 10.68 15.85
CA GLU A 177 -2.29 11.30 15.22
C GLU A 177 -2.41 11.14 13.68
N THR A 178 -1.49 10.45 13.02
CA THR A 178 -1.41 10.33 11.56
C THR A 178 -2.54 9.51 10.91
N TRP A 179 -3.40 8.83 11.68
CA TRP A 179 -4.42 7.92 11.13
C TRP A 179 -5.87 8.24 11.53
N SER A 180 -6.11 9.23 12.39
CA SER A 180 -7.45 9.52 12.91
C SER A 180 -8.33 10.34 11.95
N GLN A 181 -7.79 10.91 10.87
CA GLN A 181 -8.57 11.73 9.92
C GLN A 181 -9.20 10.95 8.77
N SER A 182 -9.44 9.65 8.90
CA SER A 182 -10.11 8.86 7.84
C SER A 182 -11.25 7.97 8.33
N PHE A 183 -11.66 8.12 9.60
CA PHE A 183 -12.75 7.32 10.19
C PHE A 183 -13.81 8.18 10.89
N SER A 184 -14.03 9.41 10.44
CA SER A 184 -15.17 10.22 10.88
C SER A 184 -15.65 11.04 9.69
N GLU A 185 -16.64 10.47 8.99
CA GLU A 185 -17.92 11.05 8.57
C GLU A 185 -18.69 10.02 7.72
#